data_AF-A0A6N7M9T1-F1
#
_entry.id   AF-A0A6N7M9T1-F1
#
_cell.length_a   1.000
_cell.length_b   1.000
_cell.length_c   1.000
_cell.angle_alpha   90.00
_cell.angle_beta   90.00
_cell.angle_gamma   90.00
#
_symmetry.space_group_name_H-M   'P 1'
#
loop_
_entity.id
_entity.type
_entity.pdbx_description
1 polymer ?
#
loop_
_entity_poly.entity_id
_entity_poly.type
_entity_poly.pdbx_seq_one_letter_code
_entity_poly.pdbx_strand_id
1 'polypeptide(L)'
;MIGPENTTVEAGESGGELAILGIGSFEQHSSHLPLETDFFFAREVSRAVAEKLNAVLLNPLPYSTSLEHRHFPGTVTLRPETLRRMIYEIAESAGSWSVKYLALINFHGGNFILNPAAREWNMDKKLPRLMVIDYYAAFPDVFPDLHAGDVETSLMLHLDPRSLGLSQQGFCPEG
;
A
#
# COMPACT_ATOMS: atom_id res chain seq x y z
N MET A 1 -4.78 17.09 -8.87
CA MET A 1 -4.00 15.88 -8.60
C MET A 1 -3.67 15.24 -9.94
N ILE A 2 -2.42 14.80 -10.15
CA ILE A 2 -2.06 13.93 -11.27
C ILE A 2 -2.19 12.48 -10.82
N GLY A 3 -2.76 11.61 -11.64
CA GLY A 3 -2.94 10.21 -11.32
C GLY A 3 -2.85 9.28 -12.54
N PRO A 4 -3.12 7.99 -12.34
CA PRO A 4 -3.07 6.96 -13.39
C PRO A 4 -3.97 7.22 -14.59
N GLU A 5 -5.02 8.02 -14.41
CA GLU A 5 -5.97 8.44 -15.44
C GLU A 5 -5.46 9.56 -16.37
N ASN A 6 -4.36 10.23 -16.02
CA ASN A 6 -3.85 11.38 -16.77
C ASN A 6 -2.91 10.99 -17.92
N THR A 7 -2.81 11.89 -18.91
CA THR A 7 -1.84 11.77 -20.00
C THR A 7 -0.47 12.30 -19.60
N THR A 8 0.59 11.94 -20.34
CA THR A 8 1.95 12.45 -20.11
C THR A 8 2.06 13.97 -20.25
N VAL A 9 1.21 14.60 -21.08
CA VAL A 9 1.19 16.07 -21.23
C VAL A 9 0.71 16.72 -19.94
N GLU A 10 -0.45 16.30 -19.43
CA GLU A 10 -1.00 16.80 -18.16
C GLU A 10 -0.04 16.56 -16.99
N ALA A 11 0.59 15.38 -16.96
CA ALA A 11 1.57 15.02 -15.94
C ALA A 11 2.78 15.98 -15.96
N GLY A 12 3.29 16.30 -17.15
CA GLY A 12 4.43 17.21 -17.35
C GLY A 12 4.15 18.67 -16.98
N GLU A 13 2.91 19.12 -17.06
CA GLU A 13 2.50 20.50 -16.72
C GLU A 13 2.29 20.73 -15.21
N SER A 14 2.07 19.65 -14.45
CA SER A 14 1.59 19.72 -13.06
C SER A 14 2.62 20.14 -12.00
N GLY A 15 3.91 19.94 -12.26
CA GLY A 15 5.00 20.27 -11.33
C GLY A 15 4.94 19.58 -9.95
N GLY A 16 4.19 18.49 -9.79
CA GLY A 16 4.00 17.83 -8.49
C GLY A 16 5.29 17.29 -7.89
N GLU A 17 5.70 17.80 -6.72
CA GLU A 17 6.94 17.41 -6.03
C GLU A 17 6.75 16.22 -5.07
N LEU A 18 5.52 15.97 -4.62
CA LEU A 18 5.16 14.84 -3.76
C LEU A 18 4.41 13.80 -4.58
N ALA A 19 4.85 12.55 -4.53
CA ALA A 19 4.13 11.40 -5.05
C ALA A 19 3.68 10.48 -3.91
N ILE A 20 2.51 9.86 -4.10
CA ILE A 20 1.92 8.87 -3.19
C ILE A 20 1.92 7.51 -3.90
N LEU A 21 2.48 6.50 -3.22
CA LEU A 21 2.41 5.10 -3.63
C LEU A 21 1.81 4.28 -2.49
N GLY A 22 0.60 3.77 -2.71
CA GLY A 22 -0.01 2.77 -1.83
C GLY A 22 0.64 1.40 -2.04
N ILE A 23 0.89 0.68 -0.95
CA ILE A 23 1.46 -0.67 -0.99
C ILE A 23 0.51 -1.58 -0.21
N GLY A 24 -0.27 -2.37 -0.94
CA GLY A 24 -1.15 -3.37 -0.37
C GLY A 24 -0.49 -4.75 -0.33
N SER A 25 -1.29 -5.79 -0.47
CA SER A 25 -0.90 -7.19 -0.61
C SER A 25 -1.99 -7.96 -1.37
N PHE A 26 -1.71 -9.23 -1.67
CA PHE A 26 -2.70 -10.19 -2.15
C PHE A 26 -2.61 -11.44 -1.29
N GLU A 27 -3.44 -11.53 -0.26
CA GLU A 27 -3.30 -12.49 0.84
C GLU A 27 -4.61 -12.84 1.51
N GLN A 28 -4.59 -13.94 2.27
CA GLN A 28 -5.74 -14.37 3.05
C GLN A 28 -6.19 -13.29 4.05
N HIS A 29 -7.49 -13.02 4.08
CA HIS A 29 -8.13 -12.14 5.05
C HIS A 29 -9.32 -12.85 5.70
N SER A 30 -9.04 -13.95 6.39
CA SER A 30 -10.08 -14.76 7.00
C SER A 30 -11.11 -15.29 5.98
N SER A 31 -12.35 -15.57 6.41
CA SER A 31 -13.41 -16.13 5.56
C SER A 31 -14.30 -15.09 4.89
N HIS A 32 -14.31 -13.85 5.40
CA HIS A 32 -15.25 -12.81 4.99
C HIS A 32 -14.63 -11.70 4.15
N LEU A 33 -13.33 -11.43 4.29
CA LEU A 33 -12.68 -10.35 3.55
C LEU A 33 -11.99 -10.89 2.28
N PRO A 34 -12.03 -10.13 1.17
CA PRO A 34 -11.36 -10.50 -0.08
C PRO A 34 -9.84 -10.67 0.07
N LEU A 35 -9.25 -11.46 -0.82
CA LEU A 35 -7.78 -11.58 -0.91
C LEU A 35 -7.07 -10.25 -1.25
N GLU A 36 -7.79 -9.31 -1.86
CA GLU A 36 -7.27 -8.02 -2.29
C GLU A 36 -7.55 -6.89 -1.27
N THR A 37 -7.95 -7.20 -0.04
CA THR A 37 -8.35 -6.21 0.98
C THR A 37 -7.33 -5.08 1.13
N ASP A 38 -6.05 -5.42 1.33
CA ASP A 38 -4.97 -4.44 1.45
C ASP A 38 -4.76 -3.62 0.18
N PHE A 39 -4.84 -4.25 -1.00
CA PHE A 39 -4.72 -3.53 -2.28
C PHE A 39 -5.90 -2.57 -2.50
N PHE A 40 -7.11 -3.00 -2.15
CA PHE A 40 -8.31 -2.19 -2.23
C PHE A 40 -8.18 -0.95 -1.34
N PHE A 41 -7.75 -1.10 -0.08
CA PHE A 41 -7.47 0.03 0.80
C PHE A 41 -6.33 0.91 0.28
N ALA A 42 -5.26 0.31 -0.21
CA ALA A 42 -4.16 1.03 -0.82
C ALA A 42 -4.61 1.89 -2.01
N ARG A 43 -5.61 1.45 -2.78
CA ARG A 43 -6.20 2.22 -3.87
C ARG A 43 -7.06 3.38 -3.39
N GLU A 44 -8.05 3.09 -2.55
CA GLU A 44 -9.03 4.10 -2.13
C GLU A 44 -8.40 5.17 -1.24
N VAL A 45 -7.62 4.77 -0.23
CA VAL A 45 -7.04 5.71 0.73
C VAL A 45 -5.91 6.52 0.10
N SER A 46 -5.02 5.92 -0.71
CA SER A 46 -3.95 6.68 -1.37
C SER A 46 -4.49 7.74 -2.33
N ARG A 47 -5.59 7.43 -3.05
CA ARG A 47 -6.27 8.40 -3.90
C ARG A 47 -6.81 9.56 -3.08
N ALA A 48 -7.53 9.31 -1.99
CA ALA A 48 -8.04 10.35 -1.11
C ALA A 48 -6.92 11.23 -0.52
N VAL A 49 -5.79 10.63 -0.13
CA VAL A 49 -4.61 11.36 0.36
C VAL A 49 -4.02 12.24 -0.74
N ALA A 50 -3.83 11.68 -1.94
CA ALA A 50 -3.24 12.41 -3.05
C ALA A 50 -4.13 13.58 -3.53
N GLU A 51 -5.44 13.40 -3.54
CA GLU A 51 -6.40 14.48 -3.84
C GLU A 51 -6.32 15.60 -2.80
N LYS A 52 -6.34 15.25 -1.51
CA LYS A 52 -6.29 16.22 -0.41
C LYS A 52 -4.99 17.03 -0.38
N LEU A 53 -3.87 16.41 -0.76
CA LEU A 53 -2.55 17.05 -0.77
C LEU A 53 -2.20 17.66 -2.15
N ASN A 54 -3.06 17.49 -3.15
CA ASN A 54 -2.76 17.77 -4.56
C ASN A 54 -1.41 17.17 -5.01
N ALA A 55 -1.15 15.93 -4.58
CA ALA A 55 0.06 15.17 -4.89
C ALA A 55 -0.08 14.43 -6.24
N VAL A 56 1.01 13.79 -6.69
CA VAL A 56 0.96 12.79 -7.76
C VAL A 56 0.53 11.45 -7.15
N LEU A 57 -0.47 10.80 -7.72
CA LEU A 57 -0.89 9.45 -7.36
C LEU A 57 -0.22 8.45 -8.32
N LEU A 58 0.60 7.56 -7.79
CA LEU A 58 1.08 6.39 -8.52
C LEU A 58 0.10 5.23 -8.36
N ASN A 59 0.08 4.30 -9.33
CA ASN A 59 -0.69 3.07 -9.19
C ASN A 59 -0.22 2.28 -7.97
N PRO A 60 -1.11 1.91 -7.03
CA PRO A 60 -0.73 1.10 -5.88
C PRO A 60 -0.17 -0.26 -6.29
N LEU A 61 0.68 -0.84 -5.43
CA LEU A 61 1.22 -2.19 -5.64
C LEU A 61 0.23 -3.24 -5.10
N PRO A 62 -0.26 -4.16 -5.96
CA PRO A 62 -1.15 -5.25 -5.54
C PRO A 62 -0.40 -6.44 -4.95
N TYR A 63 0.89 -6.60 -5.27
CA TYR A 63 1.73 -7.69 -4.77
C TYR A 63 2.91 -7.11 -3.99
N SER A 64 3.14 -7.67 -2.81
CA SER A 64 4.15 -7.21 -1.86
C SER A 64 4.68 -8.40 -1.05
N THR A 65 5.16 -8.19 0.18
CA THR A 65 5.64 -9.28 1.03
C THR A 65 4.58 -9.70 2.03
N SER A 66 4.11 -10.94 1.89
CA SER A 66 3.13 -11.62 2.75
C SER A 66 3.63 -13.05 3.04
N LEU A 67 4.82 -13.13 3.65
CA LEU A 67 5.53 -14.40 3.84
C LEU A 67 4.89 -15.26 4.94
N GLU A 68 4.21 -14.62 5.88
CA GLU A 68 3.42 -15.19 6.96
C GLU A 68 2.17 -15.90 6.45
N HIS A 69 1.59 -15.45 5.32
CA HIS A 69 0.38 -16.03 4.75
C HIS A 69 0.62 -16.93 3.53
N ARG A 70 1.89 -17.20 3.19
CA ARG A 70 2.30 -17.95 1.98
C ARG A 70 1.72 -19.36 1.84
N HIS A 71 1.24 -19.95 2.94
CA HIS A 71 0.68 -21.30 2.97
C HIS A 71 -0.83 -21.33 2.68
N PHE A 72 -1.48 -20.16 2.68
CA PHE A 72 -2.91 -20.05 2.40
C PHE A 72 -3.17 -19.98 0.89
N PRO A 73 -4.10 -20.80 0.35
CA PRO A 73 -4.49 -20.74 -1.05
C PRO A 73 -4.96 -19.34 -1.44
N GLY A 74 -4.44 -18.84 -2.57
CA GLY A 74 -4.74 -17.51 -3.07
C GLY A 74 -3.72 -16.45 -2.67
N THR A 75 -2.92 -16.66 -1.61
CA THR A 75 -1.85 -15.70 -1.26
C THR A 75 -0.75 -15.70 -2.32
N VAL A 76 -0.38 -14.51 -2.81
CA VAL A 76 0.76 -14.30 -3.71
C VAL A 76 1.73 -13.33 -3.06
N THR A 77 2.90 -13.85 -2.66
CA THR A 77 3.94 -13.08 -1.96
C THR A 77 5.22 -12.98 -2.78
N LEU A 78 5.82 -11.80 -2.75
CA LEU A 78 7.17 -11.54 -3.23
C LEU A 78 8.20 -11.76 -2.11
N ARG A 79 9.47 -11.85 -2.48
CA ARG A 79 10.57 -11.80 -1.51
C ARG A 79 10.79 -10.33 -1.10
N PRO A 80 11.23 -10.06 0.14
CA PRO A 80 11.58 -8.71 0.60
C PRO A 80 12.55 -7.97 -0.32
N GLU A 81 13.56 -8.68 -0.83
CA GLU A 81 14.53 -8.11 -1.77
C GLU A 81 13.89 -7.69 -3.10
N THR A 82 12.86 -8.40 -3.56
CA THR A 82 12.11 -8.03 -4.77
C THR A 82 11.31 -6.75 -4.53
N LEU A 83 10.59 -6.66 -3.42
CA LEU A 83 9.84 -5.45 -3.07
C LEU A 83 10.76 -4.24 -2.91
N ARG A 84 11.92 -4.40 -2.25
CA ARG A 84 12.94 -3.35 -2.13
C ARG A 84 13.40 -2.85 -3.50
N ARG A 85 13.73 -3.75 -4.43
CA ARG A 85 14.15 -3.40 -5.80
C ARG A 85 13.07 -2.65 -6.55
N MET A 86 11.82 -3.12 -6.48
CA MET A 86 10.68 -2.42 -7.08
C MET A 86 10.54 -1.00 -6.55
N ILE A 87 10.62 -0.80 -5.23
CA ILE A 87 10.53 0.53 -4.61
C ILE A 87 11.66 1.44 -5.13
N TYR A 88 12.88 0.92 -5.25
CA TYR A 88 14.02 1.69 -5.76
C TYR A 88 13.83 2.07 -7.23
N GLU A 89 13.46 1.13 -8.09
CA GLU A 89 13.25 1.40 -9.52
C GLU A 89 12.06 2.36 -9.76
N ILE A 90 11.00 2.26 -8.95
CA ILE A 90 9.88 3.21 -8.96
C ILE A 90 10.37 4.59 -8.50
N ALA A 91 11.16 4.67 -7.43
CA ALA A 91 11.71 5.93 -6.94
C ALA A 91 12.63 6.59 -7.98
N GLU A 92 13.53 5.84 -8.62
CA GLU A 92 14.39 6.34 -9.71
C GLU A 92 13.56 6.88 -10.87
N SER A 93 12.53 6.15 -11.29
CA SER A 93 11.62 6.56 -12.36
C SER A 93 10.83 7.81 -11.98
N ALA A 94 10.27 7.87 -10.77
CA ALA A 94 9.54 9.01 -10.26
C ALA A 94 10.44 10.27 -10.12
N GLY A 95 11.69 10.08 -9.69
CA GLY A 95 12.67 11.15 -9.54
C GLY A 95 13.18 11.73 -10.86
N SER A 96 13.00 11.03 -11.99
CA SER A 96 13.49 11.47 -13.30
C SER A 96 12.75 12.68 -13.90
N TRP A 97 11.60 13.05 -13.32
CA TRP A 97 10.78 14.16 -13.75
C TRP A 97 10.63 15.17 -12.60
N SER A 98 9.49 15.27 -11.91
CA SER A 98 9.26 16.34 -10.92
C SER A 98 9.26 15.90 -9.46
N VAL A 99 9.28 14.59 -9.17
CA VAL A 99 9.07 14.09 -7.80
C VAL A 99 10.34 14.26 -6.95
N LYS A 100 10.21 14.99 -5.84
CA LYS A 100 11.26 15.17 -4.83
C LYS A 100 11.01 14.34 -3.57
N TYR A 101 9.76 13.98 -3.31
CA TYR A 101 9.34 13.17 -2.17
C TYR A 101 8.40 12.07 -2.63
N LEU A 102 8.64 10.85 -2.17
CA LEU A 102 7.76 9.70 -2.43
C LEU A 102 7.29 9.13 -1.09
N ALA A 103 6.00 9.29 -0.82
CA ALA A 103 5.33 8.69 0.32
C ALA A 103 4.87 7.28 -0.02
N LEU A 104 5.42 6.31 0.69
CA LEU A 104 5.07 4.90 0.66
C LEU A 104 4.04 4.67 1.76
N ILE A 105 2.75 4.61 1.40
CA ILE A 105 1.69 4.33 2.37
C ILE A 105 1.49 2.82 2.43
N ASN A 106 1.85 2.24 3.57
CA ASN A 106 1.80 0.81 3.82
C ASN A 106 0.43 0.41 4.35
N PHE A 107 -0.22 -0.55 3.69
CA PHE A 107 -1.51 -1.12 4.05
C PHE A 107 -1.41 -2.61 4.41
N HIS A 108 -0.19 -3.12 4.65
CA HIS A 108 0.00 -4.54 4.99
C HIS A 108 1.16 -4.72 5.97
N GLY A 109 0.95 -5.46 7.06
CA GLY A 109 1.93 -5.65 8.13
C GLY A 109 3.21 -6.37 7.70
N GLY A 110 3.12 -7.30 6.76
CA GLY A 110 4.25 -8.11 6.27
C GLY A 110 5.27 -7.33 5.44
N ASN A 111 5.00 -6.06 5.10
CA ASN A 111 5.89 -5.14 4.39
C ASN A 111 7.03 -4.56 5.25
N PHE A 112 7.61 -5.37 6.14
CA PHE A 112 8.67 -4.96 7.07
C PHE A 112 9.93 -4.38 6.39
N ILE A 113 10.13 -4.67 5.10
CA ILE A 113 11.29 -4.20 4.33
C ILE A 113 11.21 -2.72 3.94
N LEU A 114 10.04 -2.08 4.01
CA LEU A 114 9.87 -0.69 3.55
C LEU A 114 10.72 0.31 4.35
N ASN A 115 10.70 0.22 5.68
CA ASN A 115 11.48 1.09 6.55
C ASN A 115 13.00 1.00 6.33
N PRO A 116 13.63 -0.19 6.37
CA PRO A 116 15.06 -0.30 6.09
C PRO A 116 15.42 0.10 4.65
N ALA A 117 14.57 -0.21 3.66
CA ALA A 117 14.77 0.21 2.27
C ALA A 117 14.77 1.75 2.13
N ALA A 118 13.75 2.42 2.69
CA ALA A 118 13.67 3.87 2.66
C ALA A 118 14.87 4.54 3.37
N ARG A 119 15.33 3.94 4.47
CA ARG A 119 16.51 4.41 5.21
C ARG A 119 17.79 4.29 4.38
N GLU A 120 18.06 3.12 3.81
CA GLU A 120 19.23 2.87 2.95
C GLU A 120 19.26 3.88 1.78
N TRP A 121 18.15 3.97 1.03
CA TRP A 121 18.00 4.92 -0.07
C TRP A 121 18.27 6.38 0.33
N ASN A 122 17.70 6.82 1.45
CA ASN A 122 17.86 8.20 1.92
C ASN A 122 19.29 8.47 2.41
N MET A 123 19.97 7.48 2.99
CA MET A 123 21.38 7.60 3.41
C MET A 123 22.33 7.75 2.23
N ASP A 124 22.01 7.13 1.09
CA ASP A 124 22.73 7.32 -0.18
C ASP A 124 22.48 8.68 -0.83
N LYS A 125 21.69 9.55 -0.18
CA LYS A 125 21.33 10.90 -0.65
C LYS A 125 20.64 10.90 -2.02
N LYS A 126 19.98 9.80 -2.38
CA LYS A 126 19.17 9.69 -3.60
C LYS A 126 17.88 10.52 -3.51
N LEU A 127 17.35 10.88 -4.68
CA LEU A 127 16.05 11.54 -4.84
C LEU A 127 15.12 10.64 -5.67
N PRO A 128 13.81 10.61 -5.37
CA PRO A 128 13.11 11.37 -4.32
C PRO A 128 13.43 10.86 -2.91
N ARG A 129 13.20 11.70 -1.88
CA ARG A 129 13.27 11.25 -0.48
C ARG A 129 12.10 10.32 -0.18
N LEU A 130 12.39 9.15 0.38
CA LEU A 130 11.36 8.16 0.71
C LEU A 130 10.81 8.39 2.12
N MET A 131 9.49 8.41 2.26
CA MET A 131 8.79 8.47 3.55
C MET A 131 7.88 7.25 3.67
N VAL A 132 8.02 6.48 4.74
CA VAL A 132 7.15 5.32 5.00
C VAL A 132 6.08 5.75 5.99
N ILE A 133 4.82 5.54 5.62
CA ILE A 133 3.65 5.84 6.44
C ILE A 133 2.93 4.52 6.66
N ASP A 134 2.83 4.07 7.90
CA ASP A 134 2.03 2.91 8.25
C ASP A 134 0.58 3.34 8.48
N TYR A 135 -0.35 2.84 7.66
CA TYR A 135 -1.78 3.15 7.78
C TYR A 135 -2.33 2.74 9.15
N TYR A 136 -1.93 1.57 9.66
CA TYR A 136 -2.46 1.03 10.91
C TYR A 136 -1.98 1.79 12.14
N ALA A 137 -0.89 2.56 12.04
CA ALA A 137 -0.44 3.44 13.11
C ALA A 137 -1.46 4.53 13.47
N ALA A 138 -2.45 4.79 12.60
CA ALA A 138 -3.56 5.70 12.90
C ALA A 138 -4.63 5.09 13.84
N PHE A 139 -4.58 3.79 14.13
CA PHE A 139 -5.57 3.06 14.93
C PHE A 139 -4.93 2.32 16.13
N PRO A 140 -4.22 3.03 17.04
CA PRO A 140 -3.47 2.39 18.11
C PRO A 140 -4.36 1.63 19.11
N ASP A 141 -5.61 2.05 19.28
CA ASP A 141 -6.54 1.49 20.27
C ASP A 141 -7.15 0.13 19.86
N VAL A 142 -6.94 -0.31 18.62
CA VAL A 142 -7.55 -1.53 18.06
C VAL A 142 -6.53 -2.66 17.88
N PHE A 143 -5.27 -2.44 18.30
CA PHE A 143 -4.24 -3.48 18.32
C PHE A 143 -4.57 -4.56 19.37
N PRO A 144 -4.39 -5.87 19.10
CA PRO A 144 -3.74 -6.49 17.93
C PRO A 144 -4.70 -6.94 16.81
N ASP A 145 -5.99 -6.60 16.85
CA ASP A 145 -7.00 -7.11 15.92
C ASP A 145 -7.01 -6.34 14.59
N LEU A 146 -5.85 -6.29 13.94
CA LEU A 146 -5.67 -5.56 12.69
C LEU A 146 -5.92 -6.44 11.46
N HIS A 147 -5.51 -7.72 11.51
CA HIS A 147 -5.59 -8.62 10.34
C HIS A 147 -6.94 -9.32 10.22
N ALA A 148 -7.70 -8.96 9.20
CA ALA A 148 -9.11 -9.32 9.00
C ALA A 148 -10.02 -9.03 10.21
N GLY A 149 -9.58 -8.12 11.09
CA GLY A 149 -10.24 -7.76 12.33
C GLY A 149 -11.25 -6.63 12.16
N ASP A 150 -11.59 -5.99 13.28
CA ASP A 150 -12.62 -4.94 13.32
C ASP A 150 -12.28 -3.74 12.43
N VAL A 151 -11.00 -3.33 12.33
CA VAL A 151 -10.58 -2.16 11.53
C VAL A 151 -10.84 -2.39 10.05
N GLU A 152 -10.31 -3.48 9.49
CA GLU A 152 -10.41 -3.79 8.07
C GLU A 152 -11.83 -4.15 7.68
N THR A 153 -12.53 -4.91 8.53
CA THR A 153 -13.92 -5.28 8.28
C THR A 153 -14.81 -4.04 8.26
N SER A 154 -14.65 -3.13 9.23
CA SER A 154 -15.42 -1.88 9.27
C SER A 154 -15.11 -0.97 8.09
N LEU A 155 -13.84 -0.89 7.69
CA LEU A 155 -13.43 -0.10 6.54
C LEU A 155 -13.99 -0.67 5.23
N MET A 156 -13.93 -1.99 5.05
CA MET A 156 -14.52 -2.65 3.88
C MET A 156 -16.05 -2.48 3.84
N LEU A 157 -16.75 -2.60 4.98
CA LEU A 157 -18.19 -2.32 5.08
C LEU A 157 -18.54 -0.89 4.66
N HIS A 158 -17.67 0.07 4.97
CA HIS A 158 -17.86 1.46 4.58
C HIS A 158 -17.61 1.70 3.09
N LEU A 159 -16.56 1.10 2.54
CA LEU A 159 -16.09 1.38 1.17
C LEU A 159 -16.78 0.51 0.11
N ASP A 160 -16.94 -0.79 0.35
CA ASP A 160 -17.65 -1.71 -0.55
C ASP A 160 -18.28 -2.90 0.18
N PRO A 161 -19.46 -2.73 0.79
CA PRO A 161 -20.11 -3.77 1.58
C PRO A 161 -20.50 -5.02 0.76
N ARG A 162 -20.51 -4.93 -0.57
CA ARG A 162 -20.84 -6.07 -1.46
C ARG A 162 -19.69 -7.04 -1.65
N SER A 163 -18.46 -6.62 -1.32
CA SER A 163 -17.26 -7.44 -1.48
C SER A 163 -17.06 -8.45 -0.34
N LEU A 164 -17.88 -8.39 0.71
CA LEU A 164 -17.82 -9.34 1.82
C LEU A 164 -18.34 -10.73 1.42
N GLY A 165 -17.59 -11.75 1.83
CA GLY A 165 -17.94 -13.16 1.70
C GLY A 165 -19.15 -13.56 2.55
N LEU A 166 -19.66 -14.77 2.30
CA LEU A 166 -20.93 -15.27 2.84
C LEU A 166 -20.94 -15.55 4.35
N SER A 167 -19.79 -15.59 5.04
CA SER A 167 -19.69 -15.89 6.47
C SER A 167 -18.98 -14.76 7.25
N GLN A 168 -19.71 -13.92 7.96
CA GLN A 168 -19.15 -12.91 8.89
C GLN A 168 -18.50 -13.51 10.16
N GLN A 169 -18.23 -14.82 10.19
CA GLN A 169 -17.52 -15.43 11.30
C GLN A 169 -16.02 -15.33 11.03
N GLY A 170 -15.30 -14.63 11.90
CA GLY A 170 -13.84 -14.64 11.92
C GLY A 170 -13.34 -16.08 11.93
N PHE A 171 -12.63 -16.45 10.89
CA PHE A 171 -11.93 -17.71 10.73
C PHE A 171 -10.46 -17.39 10.56
N CYS A 172 -9.66 -17.58 11.62
CA CYS A 172 -8.21 -17.63 11.49
C CYS A 172 -7.84 -19.12 11.48
N PRO A 173 -7.51 -19.71 10.32
CA PRO A 173 -7.14 -21.13 10.28
C PRO A 173 -5.83 -21.30 11.06
N GLU A 174 -5.75 -22.31 11.91
CA GLU A 174 -4.47 -22.68 12.54
C GLU A 174 -3.49 -23.13 11.44
N GLY A 175 -2.41 -22.37 11.26
CA GLY A 175 -1.37 -22.64 10.25
C GLY A 175 -0.08 -21.88 10.53
#